data_AF-A0A2V0PH61-F1
#
_entry.id   AF-A0A2V0PH61-F1
#
_cell.length_a   1.000
_cell.length_b   1.000
_cell.length_c   1.000
_cell.angle_alpha   90.00
_cell.angle_beta   90.00
_cell.angle_gamma   90.00
#
_symmetry.space_group_name_H-M   'P 1'
#
loop_
_entity.id
_entity.type
_entity.pdbx_description
1 polymer ?
#
loop_
_entity_poly.entity_id
_entity_poly.type
_entity_poly.pdbx_seq_one_letter_code
_entity_poly.pdbx_strand_id
1 'polypeptide(L)'
;MMQQQQANLVQALMQLAPKGRAGMGLSKPKKRQGPAPTHLVPESPAVVALGEQEHKADLLLKRRRLEVQAVMSMWEPPLRKTVRVYITHKHANQPGSDGDGDGDGDGGGAAAAGAAREPPQWSLHLSGRVDPDVPADHVANVALEALKTGGQAAMQVAAATAARQGAAAHPFTSLWRRVTIALQYKRGGGSGGGGGGGSGGGAAEGEPDEEEVIVWEKSRHKGPHKEELQLLRAGTTPARVTVKLEPDNTPPRFRLPPLLAAAVGSAYDTRHNACKALDRLLLQHHHQQHPGAPPPARLVPPPAVAEMLGVPRGRETARADLMETLAGVLQPVEPHLLTYDVE
;
A
#
# COMPACT_ATOMS: atom_id res chain seq x y z
N MET A 1 9.99 20.08 69.71
CA MET A 1 10.32 18.69 69.34
C MET A 1 9.72 18.23 68.00
N MET A 2 8.47 18.58 67.64
CA MET A 2 7.87 18.11 66.37
C MET A 2 8.53 18.64 65.08
N GLN A 3 9.11 19.85 65.11
CA GLN A 3 9.74 20.43 63.91
C GLN A 3 11.08 19.74 63.56
N GLN A 4 11.77 19.22 64.58
CA GLN A 4 13.03 18.48 64.40
C GLN A 4 12.77 17.05 63.90
N GLN A 5 11.61 16.48 64.25
CA GLN A 5 11.18 15.18 63.75
C GLN A 5 10.79 15.24 62.27
N GLN A 6 10.20 16.35 61.82
CA GLN A 6 9.91 16.59 60.39
C GLN A 6 11.18 16.80 59.56
N ALA A 7 12.18 17.51 60.10
CA ALA A 7 13.47 17.69 59.41
C ALA A 7 14.23 16.38 59.20
N ASN A 8 14.22 15.48 60.19
CA ASN A 8 14.89 14.19 60.10
C ASN A 8 14.21 13.23 59.11
N LEU A 9 12.88 13.33 58.96
CA LEU A 9 12.11 12.47 58.05
C LEU A 9 12.33 12.84 56.58
N VAL A 10 12.50 14.13 56.29
CA VAL A 10 12.89 14.63 54.94
C VAL A 10 14.32 14.22 54.58
N GLN A 11 15.24 14.24 55.54
CA GLN A 11 16.61 13.74 55.32
C GLN A 11 16.66 12.23 55.06
N ALA A 12 15.84 11.44 55.75
CA ALA A 12 15.74 10.01 55.52
C ALA A 12 15.16 9.67 54.14
N LEU A 13 14.17 10.45 53.66
CA LEU A 13 13.57 10.26 52.34
C LEU A 13 14.57 10.57 51.19
N MET A 14 15.49 11.50 51.41
CA MET A 14 16.53 11.87 50.44
C MET A 14 17.63 10.80 50.27
N GLN A 15 17.81 9.91 51.25
CA GLN A 15 18.86 8.87 51.22
C GLN A 15 18.41 7.56 50.55
N LEU A 16 17.12 7.42 50.21
CA LEU A 16 16.51 6.21 49.64
C LEU A 16 16.27 6.27 48.12
N ALA A 17 16.80 7.27 47.42
CA ALA A 17 16.75 7.30 45.96
C ALA A 17 17.71 6.26 45.34
N PRO A 18 17.25 5.40 44.40
CA PRO A 18 18.06 4.30 43.89
C PRO A 18 19.27 4.82 43.10
N LYS A 19 20.46 4.36 43.48
CA LYS A 19 21.71 4.54 42.71
C LYS A 19 21.62 3.74 41.41
N GLY A 20 21.09 4.37 40.37
CA GLY A 20 21.17 3.89 38.99
C GLY A 20 22.62 3.82 38.51
N ARG A 21 23.00 2.65 37.99
CA ARG A 21 24.33 2.34 37.42
C ARG A 21 24.76 3.40 36.41
N ALA A 22 26.01 3.84 36.55
CA ALA A 22 26.71 4.70 35.61
C ALA A 22 26.92 3.98 34.27
N GLY A 23 26.04 4.24 33.31
CA GLY A 23 26.34 4.11 31.88
C GLY A 23 26.89 5.45 31.38
N MET A 24 27.97 5.41 30.60
CA MET A 24 28.60 6.55 29.93
C MET A 24 27.58 7.51 29.32
N GLY A 25 27.25 8.57 30.06
CA GLY A 25 26.50 9.69 29.55
C GLY A 25 27.43 10.57 28.73
N LEU A 26 27.10 10.77 27.46
CA LEU A 26 27.63 11.88 26.67
C LEU A 26 27.58 13.15 27.52
N SER A 27 28.76 13.68 27.85
CA SER A 27 28.90 14.97 28.52
C SER A 27 28.09 16.00 27.76
N LYS A 28 27.08 16.59 28.40
CA LYS A 28 26.36 17.75 27.84
C LYS A 28 27.44 18.81 27.55
N PRO A 29 27.50 19.38 26.34
CA PRO A 29 28.50 20.40 26.05
C PRO A 29 28.36 21.52 27.08
N LYS A 30 29.48 21.80 27.76
CA LYS A 30 29.59 22.86 28.77
C LYS A 30 29.04 24.13 28.14
N LYS A 31 27.89 24.61 28.63
CA LYS A 31 27.34 25.93 28.26
C LYS A 31 28.51 26.89 28.35
N ARG A 32 28.90 27.49 27.23
CA ARG A 32 29.87 28.57 27.19
C ARG A 32 29.22 29.76 27.89
N GLN A 33 29.20 29.74 29.22
CA GLN A 33 28.95 30.95 30.01
C GLN A 33 30.16 31.83 29.76
N GLY A 34 29.97 32.88 28.97
CA GLY A 34 30.96 33.95 28.89
C GLY A 34 31.24 34.52 30.28
N PRO A 35 32.39 35.18 30.49
CA PRO A 35 32.69 35.84 31.75
C PRO A 35 31.57 36.82 32.12
N ALA A 36 31.22 36.91 33.40
CA ALA A 36 30.22 37.86 33.90
C ALA A 36 30.59 39.27 33.43
N PRO A 37 29.62 40.09 32.98
CA PRO A 37 29.90 41.38 32.37
C PRO A 37 30.62 42.28 33.37
N THR A 38 31.92 42.44 33.19
CA THR A 38 32.69 43.43 33.91
C THR A 38 32.50 44.76 33.18
N HIS A 39 32.02 45.77 33.90
CA HIS A 39 31.89 47.16 33.42
C HIS A 39 33.23 47.78 32.93
N LEU A 40 34.32 47.02 32.95
CA LEU A 40 35.66 47.41 32.50
C LEU A 40 35.86 47.31 30.98
N VAL A 41 35.00 46.58 30.25
CA VAL A 41 35.09 46.49 28.77
C VAL A 41 33.79 46.98 28.14
N PRO A 42 33.78 48.10 27.41
CA PRO A 42 32.55 48.72 26.88
C PRO A 42 31.83 47.87 25.83
N GLU A 43 32.53 46.91 25.22
CA GLU A 43 31.96 45.98 24.23
C GLU A 43 31.26 44.77 24.87
N SER A 44 31.47 44.53 26.18
CA SER A 44 30.88 43.39 26.89
C SER A 44 29.34 43.32 26.88
N PRO A 45 28.57 44.42 27.06
CA PRO A 45 27.10 44.36 26.96
C PRO A 45 26.61 44.02 25.55
N ALA A 46 27.32 44.43 24.51
CA ALA A 46 26.96 44.12 23.12
C ALA A 46 27.12 42.63 22.83
N VAL A 47 28.18 42.00 23.34
CA VAL A 47 28.40 40.54 23.19
C VAL A 47 27.34 39.73 23.92
N VAL A 48 26.92 40.16 25.12
CA VAL A 48 25.82 39.50 25.86
C VAL A 48 24.50 39.64 25.10
N ALA A 49 24.19 40.84 24.59
CA ALA A 49 22.99 41.08 23.80
C ALA A 49 22.97 40.24 22.51
N LEU A 50 24.11 40.08 21.83
CA LEU A 50 24.22 39.19 20.67
C LEU A 50 23.99 37.72 21.02
N GLY A 51 24.51 37.24 22.16
CA GLY A 51 24.24 35.88 22.64
C GLY A 51 22.77 35.64 23.01
N GLU A 52 22.10 36.64 23.58
CA GLU A 52 20.64 36.57 23.83
C GLU A 52 19.83 36.57 22.53
N GLN A 53 20.22 37.40 21.56
CA GLN A 53 19.60 37.41 20.23
C GLN A 53 19.82 36.11 19.47
N GLU A 54 21.01 35.52 19.52
CA GLU A 54 21.32 34.20 18.98
C GLU A 54 20.43 33.13 19.63
N HIS A 55 20.33 33.13 20.96
CA HIS A 55 19.48 32.18 21.68
C HIS A 55 18.01 32.32 21.28
N LYS A 56 17.51 33.55 21.13
CA LYS A 56 16.15 33.82 20.68
C LYS A 56 15.92 33.36 19.23
N ALA A 57 16.88 33.58 18.34
CA ALA A 57 16.84 33.11 16.96
C ALA A 57 16.80 31.58 16.89
N ASP A 58 17.61 30.90 17.69
CA ASP A 58 17.63 29.44 17.80
C ASP A 58 16.29 28.86 18.26
N LEU A 59 15.65 29.49 19.27
CA LEU A 59 14.34 29.07 19.75
C LEU A 59 13.26 29.24 18.68
N LEU A 60 13.29 30.36 17.96
CA LEU A 60 12.37 30.63 16.86
C LEU A 60 12.56 29.64 15.71
N LEU A 61 13.81 29.35 15.34
CA LEU A 61 14.13 28.41 14.27
C LEU A 61 13.69 26.99 14.64
N LYS A 62 13.93 26.56 15.88
CA LYS A 62 13.47 25.25 16.39
C LYS A 62 11.95 25.15 16.37
N ARG A 63 11.25 26.17 16.87
CA ARG A 63 9.79 26.24 16.80
C ARG A 63 9.30 26.17 15.36
N ARG A 64 9.89 26.98 14.47
CA ARG A 64 9.46 27.02 13.07
C ARG A 64 9.73 25.71 12.34
N ARG A 65 10.84 25.04 12.64
CA ARG A 65 11.14 23.71 12.11
C ARG A 65 10.10 22.69 12.55
N LEU A 66 9.67 22.72 13.81
CA LEU A 66 8.60 21.85 14.31
C LEU A 66 7.25 22.18 13.66
N GLU A 67 6.92 23.46 13.48
CA GLU A 67 5.72 23.89 12.76
C GLU A 67 5.73 23.39 11.30
N VAL A 68 6.84 23.57 10.58
CA VAL A 68 6.98 23.07 9.20
C VAL A 68 6.89 21.56 9.17
N GLN A 69 7.56 20.85 10.08
CA GLN A 69 7.48 19.39 10.16
C GLN A 69 6.04 18.92 10.43
N ALA A 70 5.32 19.59 11.34
CA ALA A 70 3.93 19.29 11.64
C ALA A 70 3.02 19.55 10.42
N VAL A 71 3.22 20.67 9.72
CA VAL A 71 2.48 20.99 8.50
C VAL A 71 2.81 19.98 7.40
N MET A 72 4.07 19.61 7.19
CA MET A 72 4.46 18.61 6.19
C MET A 72 3.83 17.24 6.49
N SER A 73 3.85 16.79 7.75
CA SER A 73 3.19 15.54 8.15
C SER A 73 1.66 15.60 8.06
N MET A 74 1.05 16.79 8.08
CA MET A 74 -0.40 16.96 7.92
C MET A 74 -0.82 17.16 6.45
N TRP A 75 0.05 17.75 5.63
CA TRP A 75 -0.32 18.29 4.31
C TRP A 75 -0.09 17.33 3.15
N GLU A 76 0.79 16.33 3.25
CA GLU A 76 0.95 15.39 2.13
C GLU A 76 -0.37 14.66 1.85
N PRO A 77 -1.11 15.03 0.79
CA PRO A 77 -2.30 14.29 0.43
C PRO A 77 -1.82 12.91 -0.02
N PRO A 78 -2.54 11.82 0.30
CA PRO A 78 -2.14 10.50 -0.16
C PRO A 78 -2.07 10.52 -1.69
N LEU A 79 -0.86 10.44 -2.26
CA LEU A 79 -0.68 10.39 -3.71
C LEU A 79 -1.42 9.15 -4.21
N ARG A 80 -2.53 9.39 -4.93
CA ARG A 80 -3.33 8.33 -5.55
C ARG A 80 -2.69 7.98 -6.87
N LYS A 81 -1.74 7.06 -6.82
CA LYS A 81 -1.10 6.50 -8.00
C LYS A 81 -2.04 5.57 -8.74
N THR A 82 -2.17 5.75 -10.05
CA THR A 82 -2.89 4.82 -10.91
C THR A 82 -1.91 3.76 -11.41
N VAL A 83 -2.23 2.48 -11.22
CA VAL A 83 -1.40 1.37 -11.70
C VAL A 83 -2.11 0.72 -12.87
N ARG A 84 -1.40 0.57 -13.99
CA ARG A 84 -1.86 -0.16 -15.16
C ARG A 84 -1.26 -1.55 -15.16
N VAL A 85 -2.10 -2.57 -15.20
CA VAL A 85 -1.69 -3.98 -15.19
C VAL A 85 -1.88 -4.57 -16.59
N TYR A 86 -0.89 -5.33 -17.03
CA TYR A 86 -0.88 -6.07 -18.29
C TYR A 86 -0.88 -7.56 -18.00
N ILE A 87 -1.78 -8.26 -18.68
CA ILE A 87 -1.89 -9.71 -18.62
C ILE A 87 -1.74 -10.21 -20.05
N THR A 88 -0.64 -10.90 -20.32
CA THR A 88 -0.33 -11.42 -21.66
C THR A 88 -0.06 -12.91 -21.55
N HIS A 89 -0.68 -13.71 -22.41
CA HIS A 89 -0.29 -15.11 -22.58
C HIS A 89 0.41 -15.29 -23.93
N LYS A 90 1.35 -16.24 -23.99
CA LYS A 90 2.07 -16.60 -25.22
C LYS A 90 2.18 -18.10 -25.31
N HIS A 91 1.95 -18.65 -26.50
CA HIS A 91 2.12 -20.05 -26.81
C HIS A 91 3.41 -20.25 -27.61
N ALA A 92 4.12 -21.34 -27.34
CA ALA A 92 5.29 -21.76 -28.10
C ALA A 92 5.17 -23.24 -28.45
N ASN A 93 5.69 -23.62 -29.62
CA ASN A 93 5.77 -25.01 -30.08
C ASN A 93 4.40 -25.72 -30.19
N GLN A 94 3.34 -24.98 -30.51
CA GLN A 94 2.01 -25.55 -30.71
C GLN A 94 1.96 -26.39 -32.00
N PRO A 95 1.31 -27.57 -31.98
CA PRO A 95 1.18 -28.41 -33.18
C PRO A 95 0.27 -27.70 -34.20
N GLY A 96 0.87 -27.06 -35.19
CA GLY A 96 0.17 -26.32 -36.25
C GLY A 96 0.77 -24.95 -36.59
N SER A 97 1.67 -24.41 -35.77
CA SER A 97 2.31 -23.10 -36.01
C SER A 97 3.41 -23.11 -37.10
N ASP A 98 3.84 -24.28 -37.56
CA ASP A 98 4.97 -24.44 -38.50
C ASP A 98 4.52 -24.69 -39.95
N GLY A 99 3.28 -24.35 -40.32
CA GLY A 99 2.71 -24.64 -41.64
C GLY A 99 2.10 -23.42 -42.30
N ASP A 100 2.92 -22.61 -42.96
CA ASP A 100 2.55 -21.81 -44.14
C ASP A 100 3.85 -21.32 -44.81
N GLY A 101 4.42 -22.21 -45.60
CA GLY A 101 5.56 -21.94 -46.46
C GLY A 101 5.40 -22.81 -47.70
N ASP A 102 4.45 -22.42 -48.55
CA ASP A 102 4.27 -22.96 -49.90
C ASP A 102 5.60 -22.93 -50.65
N GLY A 103 6.09 -24.13 -50.97
CA GLY A 103 7.32 -24.34 -51.70
C GLY A 103 7.29 -25.72 -52.31
N ASP A 104 6.56 -25.85 -53.42
CA ASP A 104 6.60 -26.99 -54.32
C ASP A 104 8.04 -27.46 -54.56
N GLY A 105 8.35 -28.69 -54.16
CA GLY A 105 9.70 -29.23 -54.21
C GLY A 105 9.77 -30.70 -53.83
N ASP A 106 9.29 -31.51 -54.76
CA ASP A 106 9.66 -32.90 -55.04
C ASP A 106 10.67 -33.62 -54.11
N GLY A 107 10.25 -34.77 -53.58
CA GLY A 107 11.09 -35.97 -53.51
C GLY A 107 12.24 -35.99 -52.49
N GLY A 108 11.98 -36.62 -51.34
CA GLY A 108 13.01 -37.38 -50.61
C GLY A 108 13.58 -36.71 -49.36
N GLY A 109 12.97 -36.99 -48.21
CA GLY A 109 13.49 -36.62 -46.90
C GLY A 109 12.91 -37.51 -45.82
N ALA A 110 13.48 -38.71 -45.67
CA ALA A 110 13.21 -39.56 -44.53
C ALA A 110 13.51 -38.81 -43.22
N ALA A 111 12.53 -38.81 -42.32
CA ALA A 111 12.68 -38.71 -40.87
C ALA A 111 13.95 -38.00 -40.35
N ALA A 112 13.90 -36.67 -40.26
CA ALA A 112 14.69 -35.94 -39.27
C ALA A 112 14.06 -36.10 -37.87
N ALA A 113 13.94 -37.36 -37.41
CA ALA A 113 13.66 -37.69 -36.02
C ALA A 113 14.96 -37.50 -35.24
N GLY A 114 15.20 -36.31 -34.68
CA GLY A 114 16.44 -36.10 -33.91
C GLY A 114 16.77 -34.69 -33.45
N ALA A 115 16.06 -33.64 -33.87
CA ALA A 115 16.05 -32.40 -33.10
C ALA A 115 14.95 -32.55 -32.04
N ALA A 116 15.31 -32.52 -30.75
CA ALA A 116 14.34 -32.55 -29.66
C ALA A 116 13.39 -31.35 -29.81
N ARG A 117 12.29 -31.53 -30.53
CA ARG A 117 11.27 -30.50 -30.72
C ARG A 117 10.74 -30.22 -29.32
N GLU A 118 11.01 -29.01 -28.85
CA GLU A 118 10.62 -28.60 -27.51
C GLU A 118 9.13 -28.85 -27.32
N PRO A 119 8.71 -29.37 -26.15
CA PRO A 119 7.32 -29.66 -25.92
C PRO A 119 6.47 -28.39 -26.05
N PRO A 120 5.19 -28.52 -26.47
CA PRO A 120 4.28 -27.39 -26.47
C PRO A 120 4.23 -26.78 -25.08
N GLN A 121 4.25 -25.46 -25.03
CA GLN A 121 4.23 -24.72 -23.77
C GLN A 121 3.45 -23.42 -23.94
N TRP A 122 2.90 -22.95 -22.85
CA TRP A 122 2.33 -21.62 -22.76
C TRP A 122 2.90 -20.89 -21.55
N SER A 123 2.98 -19.58 -21.68
CA SER A 123 3.49 -18.70 -20.64
C SER A 123 2.52 -17.58 -20.38
N LEU A 124 2.25 -17.31 -19.12
CA LEU A 124 1.46 -16.18 -18.65
C LEU A 124 2.38 -15.15 -18.01
N HIS A 125 2.27 -13.93 -18.49
CA HIS A 125 3.06 -12.77 -18.10
C HIS A 125 2.15 -11.74 -17.43
N LEU A 126 2.42 -11.45 -16.16
CA LEU A 126 1.77 -10.41 -15.39
C LEU A 126 2.78 -9.29 -15.14
N SER A 127 2.56 -8.13 -15.75
CA SER A 127 3.39 -6.94 -15.54
C SER A 127 2.53 -5.73 -15.23
N GLY A 128 3.15 -4.64 -14.80
CA GLY A 128 2.41 -3.41 -14.59
C GLY A 128 3.31 -2.21 -14.39
N ARG A 129 2.74 -1.04 -14.61
CA ARG A 129 3.43 0.24 -14.50
C ARG A 129 2.59 1.23 -13.74
N VAL A 130 3.23 2.07 -12.95
CA VAL A 130 2.58 3.22 -12.33
C VAL A 130 2.44 4.27 -13.43
N ASP A 131 1.20 4.59 -13.80
CA ASP A 131 0.95 5.73 -14.67
C ASP A 131 1.41 6.99 -13.91
N PRO A 132 2.21 7.87 -14.54
CA PRO A 132 2.70 9.06 -13.86
C PRO A 132 1.50 9.92 -13.44
N ASP A 133 1.50 10.41 -12.19
CA ASP A 133 0.49 11.28 -11.58
C ASP A 133 0.46 12.69 -12.21
N VAL A 134 0.53 12.77 -13.54
CA VAL A 134 0.34 14.00 -14.27
C VAL A 134 -1.15 14.06 -14.59
N PRO A 135 -1.91 15.03 -14.06
CA PRO A 135 -3.29 15.25 -14.47
C PRO A 135 -3.34 15.26 -16.00
N ALA A 136 -4.33 14.62 -16.62
CA ALA A 136 -4.44 14.53 -18.07
C ALA A 136 -4.25 15.91 -18.75
N ASP A 137 -4.71 16.98 -18.08
CA ASP A 137 -4.56 18.38 -18.48
C ASP A 137 -3.10 18.86 -18.56
N HIS A 138 -2.22 18.37 -17.69
CA HIS A 138 -0.80 18.77 -17.66
C HIS A 138 0.03 17.98 -18.68
N VAL A 139 -0.32 16.72 -18.96
CA VAL A 139 0.23 15.99 -20.13
C VAL A 139 -0.24 16.64 -21.42
N ALA A 140 -1.51 17.03 -21.50
CA ALA A 140 -2.05 17.75 -22.66
C ALA A 140 -1.38 19.11 -22.84
N ASN A 141 -1.11 19.87 -21.77
CA ASN A 141 -0.38 21.14 -21.84
C ASN A 141 1.10 20.96 -22.21
N VAL A 142 1.78 19.94 -21.69
CA VAL A 142 3.16 19.61 -22.09
C VAL A 142 3.20 19.12 -23.54
N ALA A 143 2.21 18.34 -23.98
CA ALA A 143 2.07 17.90 -25.37
C ALA A 143 1.74 19.09 -26.29
N LEU A 144 0.94 20.06 -25.84
CA LEU A 144 0.62 21.28 -26.58
C LEU A 144 1.86 22.18 -26.70
N GLU A 145 2.66 22.32 -25.65
CA GLU A 145 3.96 23.00 -25.68
C GLU A 145 5.00 22.28 -26.56
N ALA A 146 5.00 20.94 -26.56
CA ALA A 146 5.82 20.12 -27.45
C ALA A 146 5.37 20.21 -28.92
N LEU A 147 4.06 20.37 -29.17
CA LEU A 147 3.51 20.60 -30.51
C LEU A 147 3.92 21.97 -31.06
N LYS A 148 3.95 22.99 -30.18
CA LYS A 148 4.46 24.35 -30.52
C LYS A 148 5.96 24.36 -30.85
N THR A 149 6.74 23.42 -30.33
CA THR A 149 8.19 23.31 -30.57
C THR A 149 8.57 22.30 -31.66
N GLY A 150 7.60 21.67 -32.32
CA GLY A 150 7.77 21.12 -33.67
C GLY A 150 8.58 19.84 -33.80
N GLY A 151 8.40 18.83 -32.93
CA GLY A 151 9.09 17.55 -33.12
C GLY A 151 8.33 16.33 -32.63
N GLN A 152 7.85 15.49 -33.57
CA GLN A 152 7.36 14.13 -33.25
C GLN A 152 8.43 13.30 -32.48
N ALA A 153 9.71 13.60 -32.69
CA ALA A 153 10.83 13.01 -31.94
C ALA A 153 10.83 13.39 -30.44
N ALA A 154 10.44 14.62 -30.07
CA ALA A 154 10.35 15.05 -28.68
C ALA A 154 9.21 14.33 -27.94
N MET A 155 8.10 14.05 -28.64
CA MET A 155 6.98 13.28 -28.10
C MET A 155 7.37 11.81 -27.82
N GLN A 156 8.15 11.17 -28.70
CA GLN A 156 8.66 9.82 -28.48
C GLN A 156 9.70 9.76 -27.36
N VAL A 157 10.59 10.75 -27.25
CA VAL A 157 11.59 10.81 -26.18
C VAL A 157 10.94 11.11 -24.83
N ALA A 158 9.93 11.97 -24.76
CA ALA A 158 9.16 12.23 -23.55
C ALA A 158 8.37 10.99 -23.10
N ALA A 159 7.71 10.29 -24.04
CA ALA A 159 7.02 9.03 -23.75
C ALA A 159 7.98 7.92 -23.30
N ALA A 160 9.15 7.79 -23.93
CA ALA A 160 10.18 6.84 -23.52
C ALA A 160 10.81 7.17 -22.16
N THR A 161 11.01 8.44 -21.86
CA THR A 161 11.54 8.91 -20.57
C THR A 161 10.52 8.72 -19.44
N ALA A 162 9.24 9.03 -19.69
CA ALA A 162 8.15 8.78 -18.74
C ALA A 162 7.95 7.27 -18.49
N ALA A 163 8.04 6.44 -19.54
CA ALA A 163 8.00 4.98 -19.41
C ALA A 163 9.17 4.43 -18.57
N ARG A 164 10.37 4.99 -18.71
CA ARG A 164 11.54 4.61 -17.90
C ARG A 164 11.47 5.08 -16.45
N GLN A 165 10.89 6.26 -16.19
CA GLN A 165 10.75 6.80 -14.83
C GLN A 165 9.67 6.07 -14.01
N GLY A 166 8.57 5.64 -14.64
CA GLY A 166 7.49 4.90 -13.95
C GLY A 166 7.82 3.43 -13.66
N ALA A 167 8.55 2.75 -14.55
CA ALA A 167 8.93 1.35 -14.37
C ALA A 167 10.06 1.18 -13.34
N ALA A 168 11.14 1.98 -13.41
CA ALA A 168 12.28 1.80 -12.51
C ALA A 168 12.01 2.23 -11.04
N ALA A 169 11.04 3.12 -10.79
CA ALA A 169 10.77 3.64 -9.46
C ALA A 169 9.91 2.69 -8.60
N HIS A 170 9.04 1.89 -9.23
CA HIS A 170 8.08 1.03 -8.54
C HIS A 170 7.89 -0.28 -9.31
N PRO A 171 8.76 -1.30 -9.08
CA PRO A 171 8.63 -2.59 -9.73
C PRO A 171 7.27 -3.21 -9.45
N PHE A 172 6.69 -3.89 -10.43
CA PHE A 172 5.35 -4.51 -10.34
C PHE A 172 5.14 -5.29 -9.04
N THR A 173 6.07 -6.18 -8.66
CA THR A 173 5.90 -6.98 -7.44
C THR A 173 6.02 -6.18 -6.14
N SER A 174 6.48 -4.93 -6.19
CA SER A 174 6.45 -4.05 -5.00
C SER A 174 5.07 -3.49 -4.69
N LEU A 175 4.18 -3.41 -5.69
CA LEU A 175 2.85 -2.80 -5.60
C LEU A 175 1.79 -3.75 -5.01
N TRP A 176 2.07 -5.06 -5.01
CA TRP A 176 1.12 -6.09 -4.60
C TRP A 176 1.60 -6.78 -3.32
N ARG A 177 0.69 -6.97 -2.38
CA ARG A 177 0.93 -7.76 -1.18
C ARG A 177 0.88 -9.25 -1.49
N ARG A 178 -0.08 -9.65 -2.31
CA ARG A 178 -0.33 -11.04 -2.71
C ARG A 178 -0.90 -11.09 -4.12
N VAL A 179 -0.41 -12.04 -4.90
CA VAL A 179 -0.94 -12.40 -6.22
C VAL A 179 -1.32 -13.88 -6.17
N THR A 180 -2.53 -14.22 -6.59
CA THR A 180 -2.98 -15.61 -6.63
C THR A 180 -3.51 -15.91 -8.03
N ILE A 181 -3.01 -16.98 -8.63
CA ILE A 181 -3.37 -17.45 -9.96
C ILE A 181 -4.00 -18.82 -9.78
N ALA A 182 -5.31 -18.93 -10.00
CA ALA A 182 -6.01 -20.21 -10.03
C ALA A 182 -6.20 -20.63 -11.50
N LEU A 183 -5.79 -21.84 -11.83
CA LEU A 183 -5.92 -22.46 -13.14
C LEU A 183 -6.95 -23.56 -13.02
N GLN A 184 -7.94 -23.54 -13.89
CA GLN A 184 -8.91 -24.61 -14.04
C GLN A 184 -8.69 -25.24 -15.41
N TYR A 185 -8.12 -26.43 -15.43
CA TYR A 185 -7.89 -27.14 -16.69
C TYR A 185 -9.18 -27.83 -17.11
N LYS A 186 -9.63 -27.56 -18.33
CA LYS A 186 -10.67 -28.41 -18.94
C LYS A 186 -10.01 -29.76 -19.20
N ARG A 187 -10.46 -30.81 -18.52
CA ARG A 187 -9.99 -32.17 -18.81
C ARG A 187 -10.31 -32.46 -20.28
N GLY A 188 -9.28 -32.40 -21.13
CA GLY A 188 -9.41 -32.75 -22.53
C GLY A 188 -9.94 -34.18 -22.59
N GLY A 189 -11.09 -34.37 -23.24
CA GLY A 189 -11.61 -35.69 -23.52
C GLY A 189 -10.50 -36.49 -24.20
N GLY A 190 -9.93 -37.45 -23.47
CA GLY A 190 -8.81 -38.22 -23.94
C GLY A 190 -9.16 -38.82 -25.29
N SER A 191 -8.34 -38.54 -26.29
CA SER A 191 -8.25 -39.33 -27.52
C SER A 191 -7.72 -40.73 -27.14
N GLY A 192 -8.57 -41.52 -26.50
CA GLY A 192 -8.42 -42.97 -26.35
C GLY A 192 -9.17 -43.63 -27.50
N GLY A 193 -8.45 -43.99 -28.56
CA GLY A 193 -8.98 -44.95 -29.53
C GLY A 193 -9.25 -46.28 -28.83
N GLY A 194 -10.49 -46.78 -28.93
CA GLY A 194 -10.84 -48.09 -28.38
C GLY A 194 -12.34 -48.36 -28.26
N GLY A 195 -12.97 -48.72 -29.38
CA GLY A 195 -13.97 -49.79 -29.47
C GLY A 195 -15.27 -49.75 -28.64
N GLY A 196 -16.40 -49.66 -29.34
CA GLY A 196 -17.53 -50.58 -29.13
C GLY A 196 -18.63 -50.17 -28.14
N GLY A 197 -19.77 -49.74 -28.72
CA GLY A 197 -21.13 -50.14 -28.34
C GLY A 197 -21.56 -50.10 -26.87
N GLY A 198 -22.42 -49.15 -26.53
CA GLY A 198 -23.19 -49.19 -25.28
C GLY A 198 -24.16 -48.03 -25.14
N SER A 199 -25.41 -48.25 -25.54
CA SER A 199 -26.54 -47.36 -25.25
C SER A 199 -26.83 -47.38 -23.74
N GLY A 200 -26.71 -46.23 -23.08
CA GLY A 200 -27.07 -46.06 -21.67
C GLY A 200 -27.11 -44.59 -21.28
N GLY A 201 -28.31 -44.02 -21.25
CA GLY A 201 -28.55 -42.66 -20.77
C GLY A 201 -28.26 -42.54 -19.27
N GLY A 202 -27.40 -41.59 -18.93
CA GLY A 202 -27.17 -41.12 -17.59
C GLY A 202 -26.44 -39.79 -17.70
N ALA A 203 -27.09 -38.70 -17.27
CA ALA A 203 -26.48 -37.39 -17.19
C ALA A 203 -25.26 -37.50 -16.28
N ALA A 204 -24.07 -37.48 -16.88
CA ALA A 204 -22.82 -37.44 -16.15
C ALA A 204 -22.75 -36.11 -15.40
N GLU A 205 -22.96 -36.16 -14.09
CA GLU A 205 -22.46 -35.12 -13.19
C GLU A 205 -20.95 -35.01 -13.44
N GLY A 206 -20.53 -33.89 -14.04
CA GLY A 206 -19.15 -33.67 -14.44
C GLY A 206 -18.21 -33.78 -13.24
N GLU A 207 -17.28 -34.72 -13.31
CA GLU A 207 -16.12 -34.85 -12.42
C GLU A 207 -15.35 -33.51 -12.39
N PRO A 208 -14.88 -33.03 -11.22
CA PRO A 208 -14.39 -31.67 -11.08
C PRO A 208 -13.16 -31.40 -11.95
N ASP A 209 -13.16 -30.24 -12.63
CA ASP A 209 -11.99 -29.68 -13.31
C ASP A 209 -10.79 -29.65 -12.35
N GLU A 210 -9.59 -30.02 -12.82
CA GLU A 210 -8.38 -29.97 -12.00
C GLU A 210 -8.04 -28.49 -11.72
N GLU A 211 -8.11 -28.10 -10.44
CA GLU A 211 -7.80 -26.74 -9.99
C GLU A 211 -6.37 -26.65 -9.43
N GLU A 212 -5.51 -25.89 -10.09
CA GLU A 212 -4.16 -25.57 -9.62
C GLU A 212 -4.09 -24.13 -9.14
N VAL A 213 -3.70 -23.91 -7.87
CA VAL A 213 -3.60 -22.57 -7.29
C VAL A 213 -2.15 -22.21 -6.98
N ILE A 214 -1.65 -21.18 -7.66
CA ILE A 214 -0.31 -20.62 -7.47
C ILE A 214 -0.43 -19.32 -6.67
N VAL A 215 0.31 -19.22 -5.57
CA VAL A 215 0.28 -18.04 -4.69
C VAL A 215 1.67 -17.42 -4.60
N TRP A 216 1.77 -16.14 -4.95
CA TRP A 216 2.93 -15.29 -4.67
C TRP A 216 2.59 -14.33 -3.53
N GLU A 217 3.44 -14.29 -2.50
CA GLU A 217 3.31 -13.38 -1.35
C GLU A 217 4.57 -12.52 -1.20
N LYS A 218 4.39 -11.20 -1.08
CA LYS A 218 5.49 -10.25 -0.90
C LYS A 218 6.32 -10.53 0.34
N SER A 219 5.70 -10.95 1.44
CA SER A 219 6.36 -11.29 2.72
C SER A 219 7.27 -12.52 2.63
N ARG A 220 7.03 -13.42 1.67
CA ARG A 220 7.83 -14.64 1.47
C ARG A 220 8.92 -14.48 0.42
N HIS A 221 8.83 -13.45 -0.41
CA HIS A 221 9.78 -13.20 -1.49
C HIS A 221 11.13 -12.74 -0.94
N LYS A 222 12.20 -13.47 -1.29
CA LYS A 222 13.58 -13.12 -0.96
C LYS A 222 14.29 -12.70 -2.25
N GLY A 223 14.61 -11.42 -2.37
CA GLY A 223 15.30 -10.87 -3.54
C GLY A 223 14.73 -9.53 -3.98
N PRO A 224 15.31 -8.91 -5.03
CA PRO A 224 14.78 -7.68 -5.58
C PRO A 224 13.36 -7.90 -6.12
N HIS A 225 12.56 -6.84 -6.04
CA HIS A 225 11.27 -6.79 -6.70
C HIS A 225 11.46 -6.82 -8.23
N LYS A 226 10.49 -7.41 -8.93
CA LYS A 226 10.52 -7.65 -10.37
C LYS A 226 9.43 -6.84 -11.05
N GLU A 227 9.66 -6.46 -12.30
CA GLU A 227 8.68 -5.81 -13.17
C GLU A 227 7.59 -6.75 -13.68
N GLU A 228 7.84 -8.07 -13.60
CA GLU A 228 6.99 -9.08 -14.19
C GLU A 228 7.00 -10.38 -13.37
N LEU A 229 5.84 -11.02 -13.29
CA LEU A 229 5.66 -12.40 -12.85
C LEU A 229 5.35 -13.26 -14.08
N GLN A 230 6.16 -14.29 -14.28
CA GLN A 230 6.00 -15.22 -15.38
C GLN A 230 5.65 -16.61 -14.85
N LEU A 231 4.61 -17.19 -15.43
CA LEU A 231 4.16 -18.54 -15.17
C LEU A 231 4.33 -19.35 -16.44
N LEU A 232 5.23 -20.34 -16.42
CA LEU A 232 5.46 -21.24 -17.54
C LEU A 232 4.78 -22.59 -17.29
N ARG A 233 4.04 -23.09 -18.26
CA ARG A 233 3.36 -24.40 -18.20
C ARG A 233 3.59 -25.16 -19.50
N ALA A 234 3.81 -26.47 -19.37
CA ALA A 234 3.92 -27.37 -20.49
C ALA A 234 2.52 -27.87 -20.89
N GLY A 235 2.33 -28.15 -22.17
CA GLY A 235 1.10 -28.68 -22.75
C GLY A 235 0.31 -27.68 -23.60
N THR A 236 -0.76 -28.19 -24.20
CA THR A 236 -1.71 -27.45 -25.04
C THR A 236 -3.11 -27.43 -24.43
N THR A 237 -3.24 -27.81 -23.16
CA THR A 237 -4.54 -27.92 -22.50
C THR A 237 -5.09 -26.52 -22.25
N PRO A 238 -6.28 -26.18 -22.76
CA PRO A 238 -6.89 -24.89 -22.49
C PRO A 238 -7.23 -24.81 -21.00
N ALA A 239 -6.95 -23.66 -20.40
CA ALA A 239 -7.13 -23.43 -18.97
C ALA A 239 -7.87 -22.11 -18.73
N ARG A 240 -8.87 -22.15 -17.84
CA ARG A 240 -9.48 -20.94 -17.31
C ARG A 240 -8.60 -20.39 -16.19
N VAL A 241 -8.10 -19.18 -16.36
CA VAL A 241 -7.19 -18.54 -15.43
C VAL A 241 -7.92 -17.45 -14.66
N THR A 242 -7.87 -17.53 -13.32
CA THR A 242 -8.36 -16.49 -12.42
C THR A 242 -7.18 -15.87 -11.68
N VAL A 243 -6.92 -14.59 -11.96
CA VAL A 243 -5.87 -13.79 -11.32
C VAL A 243 -6.50 -12.90 -10.26
N LYS A 244 -6.05 -13.05 -9.02
CA LYS A 244 -6.45 -12.27 -7.85
C LYS A 244 -5.27 -11.40 -7.39
N LEU A 245 -5.44 -10.09 -7.41
CA LEU A 245 -4.43 -9.10 -7.04
C LEU A 245 -4.82 -8.36 -5.76
N GLU A 246 -4.01 -8.51 -4.71
CA GLU A 246 -4.17 -7.79 -3.43
C GLU A 246 -3.15 -6.65 -3.35
N PRO A 247 -3.57 -5.37 -3.42
CA PRO A 247 -2.67 -4.22 -3.40
C PRO A 247 -2.00 -4.03 -2.04
N ASP A 248 -0.72 -3.63 -2.05
CA ASP A 248 0.03 -3.30 -0.83
C ASP A 248 -0.13 -1.82 -0.47
N ASN A 249 -1.29 -1.49 0.11
CA ASN A 249 -1.61 -0.12 0.52
C ASN A 249 -0.72 0.32 1.69
N THR A 250 0.11 1.35 1.48
CA THR A 250 0.89 2.00 2.54
C THR A 250 0.49 3.48 2.62
N PRO A 251 -0.19 3.93 3.69
CA PRO A 251 -0.66 3.16 4.85
C PRO A 251 -1.81 2.19 4.53
N PRO A 252 -2.05 1.16 5.39
CA PRO A 252 -3.13 0.21 5.19
C PRO A 252 -4.50 0.89 5.05
N ARG A 253 -5.22 0.50 3.99
CA ARG A 253 -6.57 0.96 3.71
C ARG A 253 -7.57 -0.13 4.05
N PHE A 254 -8.79 0.28 4.34
CA PHE A 254 -9.90 -0.57 4.74
C PHE A 254 -11.16 -0.10 4.05
N ARG A 255 -12.08 -1.03 3.80
CA ARG A 255 -13.44 -0.73 3.39
C ARG A 255 -14.19 -0.15 4.59
N LEU A 256 -14.71 1.05 4.43
CA LEU A 256 -15.45 1.75 5.47
C LEU A 256 -16.93 1.33 5.43
N PRO A 257 -17.60 1.21 6.59
CA PRO A 257 -19.05 1.11 6.65
C PRO A 257 -19.72 2.30 5.95
N PRO A 258 -20.92 2.15 5.37
CA PRO A 258 -21.58 3.19 4.57
C PRO A 258 -21.70 4.55 5.27
N LEU A 259 -21.97 4.53 6.58
CA LEU A 259 -22.11 5.74 7.40
C LEU A 259 -20.79 6.52 7.54
N LEU A 260 -19.66 5.81 7.71
CA LEU A 260 -18.34 6.43 7.72
C LEU A 260 -17.87 6.79 6.32
N ALA A 261 -18.20 5.98 5.31
CA ALA A 261 -17.90 6.28 3.92
C ALA A 261 -18.55 7.59 3.46
N ALA A 262 -19.82 7.82 3.84
CA ALA A 262 -20.53 9.07 3.58
C ALA A 262 -19.89 10.26 4.31
N ALA A 263 -19.44 10.08 5.55
CA ALA A 263 -18.76 11.11 6.30
C ALA A 263 -17.39 11.48 5.69
N VAL A 264 -16.62 10.49 5.26
CA VAL A 264 -15.29 10.67 4.66
C VAL A 264 -15.36 11.12 3.20
N GLY A 265 -16.41 10.75 2.47
CA GLY A 265 -16.54 10.92 1.02
C GLY A 265 -15.81 9.85 0.20
N SER A 266 -15.43 8.72 0.81
CA SER A 266 -14.73 7.62 0.15
C SER A 266 -15.15 6.29 0.78
N ALA A 267 -15.39 5.27 -0.05
CA ALA A 267 -15.69 3.91 0.42
C ALA A 267 -14.48 3.21 1.07
N TYR A 268 -13.26 3.67 0.75
CA TYR A 268 -12.02 3.11 1.28
C TYR A 268 -11.12 4.19 1.84
N ASP A 269 -10.63 4.00 3.06
CA ASP A 269 -9.68 4.91 3.69
C ASP A 269 -8.84 4.21 4.77
N THR A 270 -7.94 4.95 5.40
CA THR A 270 -7.11 4.52 6.51
C THR A 270 -7.92 4.43 7.81
N ARG A 271 -7.45 3.59 8.73
CA ARG A 271 -8.02 3.51 10.08
C ARG A 271 -8.02 4.87 10.79
N HIS A 272 -6.99 5.68 10.59
CA HIS A 272 -6.88 7.01 11.19
C HIS A 272 -8.01 7.94 10.72
N ASN A 273 -8.27 7.99 9.42
CA ASN A 273 -9.34 8.80 8.86
C ASN A 273 -10.73 8.26 9.27
N ALA A 274 -10.89 6.94 9.37
CA ALA A 274 -12.10 6.33 9.91
C ALA A 274 -12.35 6.76 11.37
N CYS A 275 -11.33 6.76 12.22
CA CYS A 275 -11.43 7.23 13.61
C CYS A 275 -11.79 8.73 13.68
N LYS A 276 -11.17 9.57 12.84
CA LYS A 276 -11.50 11.00 12.77
C LYS A 276 -12.95 11.22 12.31
N ALA A 277 -13.42 10.46 11.33
CA ALA A 277 -14.78 10.56 10.82
C ALA A 277 -15.79 10.13 11.88
N LEU A 278 -15.53 9.02 12.59
CA LEU A 278 -16.32 8.59 13.72
C LEU A 278 -16.39 9.68 14.79
N ASP A 279 -15.25 10.24 15.18
CA ASP A 279 -15.22 11.31 16.18
C ASP A 279 -16.05 12.53 15.76
N ARG A 280 -15.90 12.98 14.52
CA ARG A 280 -16.67 14.09 13.98
C ARG A 280 -18.18 13.84 14.08
N LEU A 281 -18.63 12.62 13.79
CA LEU A 281 -20.05 12.25 13.91
C LEU A 281 -20.54 12.24 15.36
N LEU A 282 -19.73 11.72 16.28
CA LEU A 282 -20.04 11.72 17.72
C LEU A 282 -20.14 13.16 18.27
N LEU A 283 -19.17 14.01 17.93
CA LEU A 283 -19.15 15.41 18.34
C LEU A 283 -20.30 16.21 17.72
N GLN A 284 -20.63 15.97 16.45
CA GLN A 284 -21.75 16.62 15.78
C GLN A 284 -23.07 16.28 16.46
N HIS A 285 -23.29 15.01 16.80
CA HIS A 285 -24.48 14.60 17.54
C HIS A 285 -24.51 15.21 18.95
N HIS A 286 -23.39 15.18 19.68
CA HIS A 286 -23.30 15.82 21.00
C HIS A 286 -23.63 17.31 20.95
N HIS A 287 -23.09 18.04 19.97
CA HIS A 287 -23.35 19.46 19.79
C HIS A 287 -24.84 19.75 19.53
N GLN A 288 -25.53 18.86 18.80
CA GLN A 288 -26.97 18.98 18.56
C GLN A 288 -27.80 18.77 19.82
N GLN A 289 -27.40 17.84 20.71
CA GLN A 289 -28.11 17.56 21.96
C GLN A 289 -27.79 18.60 23.05
N HIS A 290 -26.55 19.07 23.11
CA HIS A 290 -26.05 19.96 24.15
C HIS A 290 -25.22 21.11 23.54
N PRO A 291 -25.88 22.15 23.01
CA PRO A 291 -25.19 23.29 22.42
C PRO A 291 -24.35 24.01 23.48
N GLY A 292 -23.05 24.16 23.22
CA GLY A 292 -22.11 24.88 24.09
C GLY A 292 -21.51 24.08 25.25
N ALA A 293 -21.93 22.83 25.48
CA ALA A 293 -21.32 21.97 26.50
C ALA A 293 -20.00 21.36 26.00
N PRO A 294 -18.95 21.27 26.84
CA PRO A 294 -17.73 20.55 26.47
C PRO A 294 -18.02 19.08 26.19
N PRO A 295 -17.24 18.42 25.31
CA PRO A 295 -17.46 17.03 24.97
C PRO A 295 -17.19 16.13 26.18
N PRO A 296 -18.14 15.26 26.57
CA PRO A 296 -17.98 14.39 27.72
C PRO A 296 -17.03 13.22 27.40
N ALA A 297 -16.37 12.67 28.43
CA ALA A 297 -15.50 11.50 28.29
C ALA A 297 -16.27 10.22 27.88
N ARG A 298 -17.55 10.16 28.25
CA ARG A 298 -18.51 9.13 27.88
C ARG A 298 -19.68 9.80 27.19
N LEU A 299 -20.13 9.20 26.10
CA LEU A 299 -21.25 9.71 25.33
C LEU A 299 -22.13 8.56 24.89
N VAL A 300 -23.41 8.87 24.67
CA VAL A 300 -24.35 7.94 24.05
C VAL A 300 -24.18 8.07 22.53
N PRO A 301 -23.69 7.01 21.84
CA PRO A 301 -23.50 7.07 20.40
C PRO A 301 -24.85 7.22 19.68
N PRO A 302 -24.90 7.93 18.54
CA PRO A 302 -26.10 8.00 17.71
C PRO A 302 -26.61 6.59 17.36
N PRO A 303 -27.93 6.36 17.22
CA PRO A 303 -28.48 5.03 16.92
C PRO A 303 -27.83 4.35 15.71
N ALA A 304 -27.57 5.11 14.65
CA ALA A 304 -26.93 4.59 13.43
C ALA A 304 -25.45 4.20 13.64
N VAL A 305 -24.73 4.91 14.52
CA VAL A 305 -23.34 4.58 14.90
C VAL A 305 -23.31 3.38 15.83
N ALA A 306 -24.24 3.31 16.79
CA ALA A 306 -24.37 2.17 17.71
C ALA A 306 -24.65 0.87 16.95
N GLU A 307 -25.57 0.91 15.98
CA GLU A 307 -25.88 -0.22 15.11
C GLU A 307 -24.70 -0.65 14.24
N MET A 308 -24.03 0.32 13.61
CA MET A 308 -22.83 0.06 12.81
C MET A 308 -21.71 -0.62 13.63
N LEU A 309 -21.55 -0.23 14.90
CA LEU A 309 -20.51 -0.77 15.78
C LEU A 309 -20.97 -2.01 16.58
N GLY A 310 -22.24 -2.43 16.45
CA GLY A 310 -22.80 -3.52 17.26
C GLY A 310 -22.87 -3.22 18.76
N VAL A 311 -22.89 -1.94 19.15
CA VAL A 311 -22.94 -1.48 20.54
C VAL A 311 -24.40 -1.34 20.98
N PRO A 312 -24.78 -1.77 22.20
CA PRO A 312 -26.14 -1.61 22.71
C PRO A 312 -26.57 -0.14 22.71
N ARG A 313 -27.75 0.13 22.15
CA ARG A 313 -28.33 1.48 22.05
C ARG A 313 -28.56 2.07 23.45
N GLY A 314 -28.36 3.38 23.59
CA GLY A 314 -28.60 4.12 24.84
C GLY A 314 -27.56 3.91 25.95
N ARG A 315 -26.56 3.05 25.74
CA ARG A 315 -25.47 2.86 26.70
C ARG A 315 -24.42 3.96 26.54
N GLU A 316 -24.03 4.57 27.64
CA GLU A 316 -22.86 5.44 27.67
C GLU A 316 -21.59 4.62 27.43
N THR A 317 -20.86 4.99 26.39
CA THR A 317 -19.61 4.34 26.01
C THR A 317 -18.47 5.36 26.02
N ALA A 318 -17.30 4.91 26.49
CA ALA A 318 -16.11 5.75 26.39
C ALA A 318 -15.70 5.85 24.91
N ARG A 319 -15.21 7.01 24.52
CA ARG A 319 -14.80 7.25 23.14
C ARG A 319 -13.66 6.32 22.69
N ALA A 320 -12.76 5.94 23.60
CA ALA A 320 -11.69 4.98 23.33
C ALA A 320 -12.25 3.60 22.93
N ASP A 321 -13.22 3.09 23.68
CA ASP A 321 -13.86 1.79 23.42
C ASP A 321 -14.54 1.77 22.04
N LEU A 322 -15.15 2.88 21.63
CA LEU A 322 -15.76 3.00 20.29
C LEU A 322 -14.72 2.96 19.17
N MET A 323 -13.55 3.59 19.37
CA MET A 323 -12.44 3.58 18.41
C MET A 323 -11.75 2.21 18.33
N GLU A 324 -11.74 1.47 19.44
CA GLU A 324 -11.28 0.07 19.46
C GLU A 324 -12.27 -0.84 18.74
N THR A 325 -13.56 -0.72 19.05
CA THR A 325 -14.64 -1.48 18.38
C THR A 325 -14.65 -1.24 16.88
N LEU A 326 -14.42 0.00 16.44
CA LEU A 326 -14.30 0.36 15.03
C LEU A 326 -13.24 -0.50 14.31
N ALA A 327 -12.13 -0.84 14.98
CA ALA A 327 -11.08 -1.64 14.38
C ALA A 327 -11.53 -3.04 13.96
N GLY A 328 -12.51 -3.62 14.67
CA GLY A 328 -13.11 -4.92 14.32
C GLY A 328 -14.14 -4.83 13.20
N VAL A 329 -14.72 -3.65 12.96
CA VAL A 329 -15.74 -3.43 11.93
C VAL A 329 -15.11 -3.11 10.57
N LEU A 330 -13.90 -2.56 10.56
CA LEU A 330 -13.16 -2.26 9.33
C LEU A 330 -12.80 -3.54 8.57
N GLN A 331 -13.29 -3.65 7.34
CA GLN A 331 -13.01 -4.79 6.48
C GLN A 331 -11.76 -4.54 5.62
N PRO A 332 -10.98 -5.58 5.28
CA PRO A 332 -9.85 -5.43 4.36
C PRO A 332 -10.34 -4.97 2.97
N VAL A 333 -9.47 -4.34 2.19
CA VAL A 333 -9.76 -3.96 0.80
C VAL A 333 -9.99 -5.23 -0.02
N GLU A 334 -11.05 -5.22 -0.83
CA GLU A 334 -11.34 -6.33 -1.72
C GLU A 334 -10.23 -6.49 -2.78
N PRO A 335 -9.81 -7.73 -3.05
CA PRO A 335 -8.84 -8.00 -4.10
C PRO A 335 -9.46 -7.71 -5.47
N HIS A 336 -8.62 -7.34 -6.43
CA HIS A 336 -9.03 -7.26 -7.83
C HIS A 336 -9.03 -8.66 -8.42
N LEU A 337 -10.16 -9.10 -8.99
CA LEU A 337 -10.33 -10.41 -9.59
C LEU A 337 -10.48 -10.27 -11.11
N LEU A 338 -9.69 -11.01 -11.86
CA LEU A 338 -9.79 -11.09 -13.32
C LEU A 338 -9.82 -12.56 -13.72
N THR A 339 -10.83 -12.96 -14.51
CA THR A 339 -10.95 -14.31 -15.05
C THR A 339 -10.95 -14.24 -16.57
N TYR A 340 -10.12 -15.06 -17.22
CA TYR A 340 -10.06 -15.19 -18.66
C TYR A 340 -9.62 -16.60 -19.05
N ASP A 341 -9.96 -17.01 -20.27
CA ASP A 341 -9.63 -18.33 -20.79
C ASP A 341 -8.33 -18.24 -21.62
N VAL A 342 -7.42 -19.19 -21.40
CA VAL A 342 -6.23 -19.41 -22.23
C VAL A 342 -6.54 -20.60 -23.13
N GLU A 343 -6.62 -20.34 -24.43
CA GLU A 343 -6.90 -21.33 -25.48
C GLU A 343 -5.62 -21.72 -26.22
#